data_AF-A0A7J2ZH07-F1
#
_entry.id   AF-A0A7J2ZH07-F1
#
_cell.length_a   1.000
_cell.length_b   1.000
_cell.length_c   1.000
_cell.angle_alpha   90.00
_cell.angle_beta   90.00
_cell.angle_gamma   90.00
#
_symmetry.space_group_name_H-M   'P 1'
#
loop_
_entity.id
_entity.type
_entity.pdbx_description
1 polymer ?
#
loop_
_entity_poly.entity_id
_entity_poly.type
_entity_poly.pdbx_seq_one_letter_code
_entity_poly.pdbx_strand_id
1 'polypeptide(L)'
;MERVQVDRKTNSAVLNLNTKLYKVEKILKVAQSFSEACYVDVGGDVEGVIQVKLKPKTKNLKASEVGYEFFNHVLAEMKADEL
;
A
#
# COMPACT_ATOMS: atom_id res chain seq x y z
N MET A 1 7.52 1.64 -13.51
CA MET A 1 7.66 0.93 -12.23
C MET A 1 7.04 1.79 -11.15
N GLU A 2 5.95 1.32 -10.55
CA GLU A 2 5.43 1.95 -9.34
C GLU A 2 6.46 1.77 -8.24
N ARG A 3 6.89 2.88 -7.65
CA ARG A 3 7.96 2.91 -6.65
C ARG A 3 7.34 3.23 -5.31
N VAL A 4 7.62 2.38 -4.32
CA VAL A 4 7.45 2.72 -2.91
C VAL A 4 8.33 3.94 -2.62
N GLN A 5 7.71 5.06 -2.29
CA GLN A 5 8.41 6.27 -1.86
C GLN A 5 8.46 6.29 -0.33
N VAL A 6 9.63 6.52 0.24
CA VAL A 6 9.81 6.48 1.69
C VAL A 6 10.17 7.86 2.20
N ASP A 7 9.31 8.42 3.06
CA ASP A 7 9.64 9.59 3.87
C ASP A 7 10.31 9.14 5.17
N ARG A 8 11.64 9.33 5.22
CA ARG A 8 12.47 8.99 6.38
C ARG A 8 12.21 9.89 7.59
N LYS A 9 11.70 11.12 7.40
CA LYS A 9 11.42 12.04 8.51
C LYS A 9 10.19 11.59 9.30
N THR A 10 9.18 11.10 8.59
CA THR A 10 7.91 10.66 9.21
C THR A 10 7.83 9.14 9.39
N ASN A 11 8.84 8.39 8.94
CA ASN A 11 8.81 6.94 8.79
C ASN A 11 7.50 6.50 8.10
N SER A 12 7.23 7.07 6.92
CA SER A 12 6.05 6.72 6.12
C SER A 12 6.45 6.18 4.75
N ALA A 13 5.75 5.16 4.27
CA ALA A 13 5.80 4.70 2.90
C ALA A 13 4.58 5.22 2.14
N VAL A 14 4.78 5.64 0.90
CA VAL A 14 3.74 6.09 -0.01
C VAL A 14 3.83 5.25 -1.27
N LEU A 15 2.70 4.65 -1.63
CA LEU A 15 2.52 3.89 -2.86
C LEU A 15 1.50 4.63 -3.72
N ASN A 16 1.78 4.72 -5.01
CA ASN A 16 0.84 5.20 -6.01
C ASN A 16 0.57 4.02 -6.94
N LEU A 17 -0.68 3.56 -6.96
CA LEU A 17 -1.10 2.37 -7.68
C LEU A 17 -2.08 2.77 -8.78
N ASN A 18 -1.75 2.44 -10.03
CA ASN A 18 -2.59 2.77 -11.17
C ASN A 18 -3.79 1.81 -11.22
N THR A 19 -5.02 2.33 -11.18
CA THR A 19 -6.23 1.52 -11.11
C THR A 19 -6.54 0.78 -12.41
N LYS A 20 -5.86 1.12 -13.50
CA LYS A 20 -5.85 0.33 -14.76
C LYS A 20 -5.02 -0.95 -14.66
N LEU A 21 -4.13 -1.05 -13.67
CA LEU A 21 -3.23 -2.20 -13.45
C LEU A 21 -3.61 -2.99 -12.19
N TYR A 22 -4.13 -2.32 -11.17
CA TYR A 22 -4.48 -2.91 -9.88
C TYR A 22 -5.92 -2.61 -9.54
N LYS A 23 -6.70 -3.64 -9.23
CA LYS A 23 -8.11 -3.48 -8.87
C LYS A 23 -8.24 -2.72 -7.55
N VAL A 24 -9.05 -1.66 -7.55
CA VAL A 24 -9.29 -0.79 -6.37
C VAL A 24 -9.71 -1.61 -5.15
N GLU A 25 -10.63 -2.55 -5.31
CA GLU A 25 -11.10 -3.43 -4.24
C GLU A 25 -9.98 -4.21 -3.53
N LYS A 26 -8.95 -4.64 -4.28
CA LYS A 26 -7.81 -5.38 -3.74
C LYS A 26 -6.86 -4.46 -2.99
N ILE A 27 -6.62 -3.27 -3.51
CA ILE A 27 -5.85 -2.23 -2.83
C ILE A 27 -6.49 -1.91 -1.47
N LEU A 28 -7.81 -1.69 -1.45
CA LEU A 28 -8.56 -1.39 -0.23
C LEU A 28 -8.57 -2.55 0.76
N LYS A 29 -8.72 -3.79 0.27
CA LYS A 29 -8.65 -4.99 1.11
C LYS A 29 -7.29 -5.13 1.81
N VAL A 30 -6.19 -4.93 1.09
CA VAL A 30 -4.84 -4.96 1.68
C VAL A 30 -4.63 -3.76 2.60
N ALA A 31 -5.13 -2.57 2.27
CA ALA A 31 -5.10 -1.41 3.17
C ALA A 31 -5.76 -1.71 4.51
N GLN A 32 -6.89 -2.41 4.50
CA GLN A 32 -7.57 -2.81 5.72
C GLN A 32 -6.75 -3.81 6.55
N SER A 33 -6.09 -4.80 5.94
CA SER A 33 -5.29 -5.78 6.69
C SER A 33 -4.06 -5.18 7.37
N PHE A 34 -3.53 -4.07 6.85
CA PHE A 34 -2.41 -3.35 7.44
C PHE A 34 -2.83 -2.36 8.55
N SER A 35 -4.13 -2.13 8.75
CA SER A 35 -4.64 -1.12 9.69
C SER A 35 -4.31 -1.39 11.16
N GLU A 36 -4.02 -2.64 11.54
CA GLU A 36 -3.57 -2.98 12.88
C GLU A 36 -2.12 -2.54 13.13
N ALA A 37 -1.21 -2.85 12.20
CA ALA A 37 0.22 -2.56 12.30
C ALA A 37 0.60 -1.12 11.90
N CYS A 38 -0.21 -0.47 11.05
CA CYS A 38 0.07 0.82 10.45
C CYS A 38 -1.08 1.81 10.65
N TYR A 39 -0.74 3.10 10.73
CA TYR A 39 -1.68 4.14 10.32
C TYR A 39 -1.74 4.12 8.80
N VAL A 40 -2.93 3.90 8.26
CA VAL A 40 -3.18 3.77 6.83
C VAL A 40 -4.04 4.95 6.39
N ASP A 41 -3.57 5.66 5.39
CA ASP A 41 -4.29 6.75 4.73
C ASP A 41 -4.41 6.40 3.25
N VAL A 42 -5.65 6.38 2.74
CA VAL A 42 -5.96 6.03 1.36
C VAL A 42 -6.66 7.21 0.73
N GLY A 43 -6.11 7.71 -0.37
CA GLY A 43 -6.70 8.78 -1.15
C GLY A 43 -6.40 8.62 -2.64
N GLY A 44 -6.64 9.68 -3.40
CA GLY A 44 -6.45 9.70 -4.84
C GLY A 44 -7.74 9.47 -5.63
N ASP A 45 -7.58 9.02 -6.87
CA ASP A 45 -8.65 8.86 -7.85
C ASP A 45 -8.87 7.38 -8.18
N VAL A 46 -10.10 6.91 -7.99
CA VAL A 46 -10.50 5.53 -8.28
C VAL A 46 -10.43 5.18 -9.77
N GLU A 47 -10.51 6.17 -10.66
CA GLU A 47 -10.40 5.98 -12.12
C GLU A 47 -8.97 6.15 -12.66
N GLY A 48 -8.03 6.55 -11.79
CA GLY A 48 -6.67 6.87 -12.18
C GLY A 48 -5.62 6.23 -11.28
N VAL A 49 -5.33 6.88 -10.15
CA VAL A 49 -4.26 6.49 -9.24
C VAL A 49 -4.75 6.56 -7.81
N ILE A 50 -4.71 5.42 -7.12
CA ILE A 50 -4.91 5.34 -5.68
C ILE A 50 -3.57 5.54 -5.00
N GLN A 51 -3.52 6.48 -4.08
CA GLN A 51 -2.38 6.71 -3.20
C GLN A 51 -2.64 6.05 -1.85
N VAL A 52 -1.73 5.18 -1.43
CA VAL A 52 -1.75 4.56 -0.10
C VAL A 52 -0.53 5.04 0.68
N LYS A 53 -0.76 5.64 1.83
CA LYS A 53 0.28 6.04 2.77
C LYS A 53 0.22 5.16 4.01
N LEU A 54 1.35 4.55 4.34
CA LEU A 54 1.53 3.62 5.45
C LEU A 54 2.55 4.20 6.41
N LYS A 55 2.16 4.39 7.67
CA LYS A 55 3.08 4.76 8.74
C LYS A 55 3.04 3.68 9.82
N PRO A 56 4.13 2.92 10.05
CA PRO A 56 4.15 1.90 11.09
C PRO A 56 3.82 2.51 12.46
N LYS A 57 2.98 1.83 13.24
CA LYS A 57 2.65 2.25 14.61
C LYS A 57 3.78 1.98 15.59
N THR A 58 4.62 0.99 15.28
CA THR A 58 5.78 0.60 16.09
C THR A 58 7.05 1.24 15.55
N LYS A 59 8.00 1.54 16.44
CA LYS A 59 9.32 2.10 16.04
C LYS A 59 10.28 1.05 15.48
N ASN A 60 9.97 -0.23 15.62
CA ASN A 60 10.85 -1.33 15.22
C ASN A 60 10.68 -1.70 13.73
N LEU A 61 9.59 -1.25 13.11
CA LEU A 61 9.31 -1.49 11.70
C LEU A 61 9.75 -0.29 10.85
N LYS A 62 10.50 -0.55 9.79
CA LYS A 62 10.87 0.48 8.83
C LYS A 62 9.76 0.64 7.81
N ALA A 63 9.41 1.89 7.50
CA ALA A 63 8.41 2.18 6.49
C ALA A 63 8.72 1.56 5.13
N SER A 64 9.99 1.46 4.75
CA SER A 64 10.41 0.79 3.52
C SER A 64 9.97 -0.67 3.47
N GLU A 65 10.17 -1.41 4.56
CA GLU A 65 9.83 -2.84 4.65
C GLU A 65 8.31 -3.01 4.53
N VAL A 66 7.56 -2.23 5.30
CA VAL A 66 6.08 -2.20 5.25
C VAL A 66 5.55 -1.83 3.87
N GLY A 67 6.15 -0.85 3.20
CA GLY A 67 5.72 -0.45 1.86
C GLY A 67 5.93 -1.55 0.82
N TYR A 68 7.06 -2.26 0.87
CA TYR A 68 7.30 -3.40 -0.02
C TYR A 68 6.40 -4.59 0.32
N GLU A 69 6.20 -4.88 1.61
CA GLU A 69 5.30 -5.94 2.06
C GLU A 69 3.87 -5.68 1.60
N PHE A 70 3.36 -4.46 1.80
CA PHE A 70 2.07 -4.04 1.29
C PHE A 70 1.94 -4.27 -0.22
N PHE A 71 2.93 -3.83 -1.00
CA PHE A 71 2.91 -4.00 -2.46
C PHE A 71 2.87 -5.48 -2.85
N ASN A 72 3.64 -6.32 -2.17
CA ASN A 72 3.64 -7.77 -2.40
C ASN A 72 2.27 -8.41 -2.08
N HIS A 73 1.59 -7.95 -1.01
CA HIS A 73 0.26 -8.41 -0.68
C HIS A 73 -0.77 -8.00 -1.74
N VAL A 74 -0.69 -6.78 -2.28
CA VAL A 74 -1.54 -6.36 -3.41
C VAL A 74 -1.30 -7.28 -4.61
N LEU A 75 -0.04 -7.57 -4.96
CA LEU A 75 0.28 -8.50 -6.06
C LEU A 75 -0.25 -9.92 -5.81
N ALA A 76 -0.20 -10.41 -4.58
CA ALA A 76 -0.73 -11.72 -4.22
C ALA A 76 -2.25 -11.79 -4.36
N GLU A 77 -2.96 -10.76 -3.89
CA GLU A 77 -4.42 -10.64 -4.03
C GLU A 77 -4.86 -10.53 -5.50
N MET A 78 -4.05 -9.93 -6.36
CA MET A 78 -4.32 -9.89 -7.81
C MET A 78 -4.20 -11.28 -8.45
N LYS A 79 -3.21 -12.08 -8.04
CA LYS A 79 -3.02 -13.46 -8.55
C LYS A 79 -4.09 -14.43 -8.07
N ALA A 80 -4.62 -14.23 -6.87
CA ALA A 80 -5.65 -15.10 -6.30
C ALA A 80 -6.96 -15.07 -7.10
N ASP A 81 -7.21 -14.02 -7.90
CA ASP A 81 -8.37 -13.91 -8.78
C ASP A 81 -8.20 -14.62 -10.14
N GLU A 82 -6.98 -15.05 -10.48
CA GLU A 82 -6.69 -15.71 -11.76
C GLU A 82 -6.83 -17.24 -11.68
N LEU A 83 -7.21 -17.77 -10.51
CA LEU A 83 -7.42 -19.20 -10.20
C LEU A 83 -8.90 -19.51 -9.98
#